data_AF-A0A527VQB2-F1
#
_entry.id   AF-A0A527VQB2-F1
#
_cell.length_a   1.000
_cell.length_b   1.000
_cell.length_c   1.000
_cell.angle_alpha   90.00
_cell.angle_beta   90.00
_cell.angle_gamma   90.00
#
_symmetry.space_group_name_H-M   'P 1'
#
loop_
_entity.id
_entity.type
_entity.pdbx_description
1 polymer ?
#
loop_
_entity_poly.entity_id
_entity_poly.type
_entity_poly.pdbx_seq_one_letter_code
_entity_poly.pdbx_strand_id
1 'polypeptide(L)'
;AFPIYLLAISLSIVTIAQGIAIGPIEIQSGSLWLPIIIIGVVYIPYVARPIRGQVLALRHSEFVLAAINLGVPGWRILLRDILPNITTTLIVFVPLMMALNMLTESALSFLSIGVQPPAA
;
A
#
# COMPACT_ATOMS: atom_id res chain seq x y z
N ALA A 1 12.02 -6.82 -3.07
CA ALA A 1 11.96 -5.36 -2.87
C ALA A 1 12.48 -4.60 -4.10
N PHE A 2 13.71 -4.89 -4.56
CA PHE A 2 14.36 -4.24 -5.70
C PHE A 2 13.52 -4.15 -7.02
N PRO A 3 12.76 -5.18 -7.45
CA PRO A 3 11.99 -5.09 -8.70
C PRO A 3 10.78 -4.16 -8.62
N ILE A 4 10.19 -3.99 -7.43
CA ILE A 4 8.96 -3.20 -7.23
C ILE A 4 9.27 -1.71 -7.29
N TYR A 5 10.40 -1.30 -6.71
CA TYR A 5 10.87 0.08 -6.76
C TYR A 5 11.26 0.42 -8.19
N LEU A 6 11.99 -0.45 -8.89
CA LEU A 6 12.29 -0.28 -10.31
C LEU A 6 11.03 -0.17 -11.19
N LEU A 7 9.98 -0.95 -10.92
CA LEU A 7 8.72 -0.86 -11.64
C LEU A 7 7.99 0.44 -11.32
N ALA A 8 7.88 0.84 -10.06
CA ALA A 8 7.25 2.10 -9.65
C ALA A 8 7.99 3.32 -10.24
N ILE A 9 9.33 3.29 -10.20
CA ILE A 9 10.20 4.30 -10.80
C ILE A 9 10.02 4.32 -12.32
N SER A 10 10.06 3.16 -12.97
CA SER A 10 9.87 3.04 -14.43
C SER A 10 8.49 3.51 -14.86
N LEU A 11 7.42 3.19 -14.12
CA LEU A 11 6.06 3.61 -14.45
C LEU A 11 5.91 5.12 -14.26
N SER A 12 6.44 5.67 -13.15
CA SER A 12 6.43 7.11 -12.88
C SER A 12 7.16 7.89 -13.99
N ILE A 13 8.34 7.43 -14.40
CA ILE A 13 9.12 8.03 -15.51
C ILE A 13 8.35 7.92 -16.83
N VAL A 14 7.81 6.75 -17.16
CA VAL A 14 7.08 6.51 -18.43
C VAL A 14 5.82 7.38 -18.50
N THR A 15 5.14 7.60 -17.38
CA THR A 15 3.91 8.41 -17.34
C THR A 15 4.18 9.91 -17.47
N ILE A 16 5.31 10.39 -16.92
CA ILE A 16 5.77 11.78 -17.12
C ILE A 16 6.17 12.00 -18.59
N ALA A 17 6.80 11.00 -19.21
CA ALA A 17 7.33 11.09 -20.57
C ALA A 17 6.28 10.97 -21.69
N GLN A 18 5.19 10.21 -21.48
CA GLN A 18 4.27 9.88 -22.58
C GLN A 18 2.86 10.47 -22.48
N GLY A 19 2.36 10.83 -21.29
CA GLY A 19 0.96 11.24 -21.11
C GLY A 19 0.01 10.08 -21.46
N ILE A 20 -0.63 9.49 -20.47
CA ILE A 20 -1.52 8.34 -20.74
C ILE A 20 -2.89 8.86 -21.19
N ALA A 21 -3.16 8.74 -22.49
CA ALA A 21 -4.49 8.94 -23.07
C ALA A 21 -5.20 7.57 -23.15
N ILE A 22 -6.08 7.27 -22.18
CA ILE A 22 -6.97 6.11 -22.24
C ILE A 22 -8.35 6.64 -22.69
N GLY A 23 -8.58 6.70 -24.00
CA GLY A 23 -9.86 7.17 -24.56
C GLY A 23 -10.13 8.67 -24.32
N PRO A 24 -11.36 9.10 -23.92
CA PRO A 24 -11.72 10.52 -23.78
C PRO A 24 -11.11 11.20 -22.54
N ILE A 25 -10.25 10.50 -21.78
CA ILE A 25 -9.65 10.99 -20.54
C ILE A 25 -8.16 11.23 -20.83
N GLU A 26 -7.81 12.47 -21.13
CA GLU A 26 -6.42 12.91 -21.18
C GLU A 26 -5.94 13.17 -19.75
N ILE A 27 -5.18 12.22 -19.20
CA ILE A 27 -4.54 12.42 -17.90
C ILE A 27 -3.26 13.19 -18.17
N GLN A 28 -3.32 14.52 -17.99
CA GLN A 28 -2.16 15.40 -18.13
C GLN A 28 -1.04 14.95 -17.18
N SER A 29 0.19 14.98 -17.68
CA SER A 29 1.43 14.50 -17.06
C SER A 29 1.81 15.17 -15.72
N GLY A 30 0.97 16.06 -15.18
CA GLY A 30 1.14 16.74 -13.90
C GLY A 30 0.13 16.34 -12.80
N SER A 31 -0.76 15.37 -13.05
CA SER A 31 -1.77 14.98 -12.05
C SER A 31 -1.17 14.07 -10.97
N LEU A 32 -1.15 14.56 -9.72
CA LEU A 32 -0.75 13.80 -8.52
C LEU A 32 -1.53 12.49 -8.32
N TRP A 33 -2.73 12.38 -8.90
CA TRP A 33 -3.59 11.21 -8.78
C TRP A 33 -2.97 9.95 -9.37
N LEU A 34 -2.23 10.07 -10.48
CA LEU A 34 -1.66 8.92 -11.18
C LEU A 34 -0.55 8.22 -10.34
N PRO A 35 0.49 8.92 -9.84
CA PRO A 35 1.50 8.30 -8.99
C PRO A 35 0.91 7.78 -7.67
N ILE A 36 -0.09 8.45 -7.09
CA ILE A 36 -0.77 7.95 -5.88
C ILE A 36 -1.43 6.58 -6.14
N ILE A 37 -2.13 6.41 -7.25
CA ILE A 37 -2.78 5.14 -7.60
C ILE A 37 -1.72 4.05 -7.86
N ILE A 38 -0.66 4.37 -8.60
CA ILE A 38 0.41 3.42 -8.91
C ILE A 38 1.11 2.95 -7.64
N ILE A 39 1.56 3.89 -6.79
CA ILE A 39 2.20 3.59 -5.52
C ILE A 39 1.24 2.80 -4.62
N GLY A 40 -0.02 3.22 -4.54
CA GLY A 40 -1.06 2.52 -3.79
C GLY A 40 -1.18 1.06 -4.18
N VAL A 41 -1.38 0.77 -5.48
CA VAL A 41 -1.54 -0.60 -6.00
C VAL A 41 -0.28 -1.45 -5.78
N VAL A 42 0.90 -0.86 -5.97
CA VAL A 42 2.18 -1.54 -5.78
C VAL A 42 2.43 -1.90 -4.30
N TYR A 43 1.97 -1.06 -3.37
CA TYR A 43 2.13 -1.29 -1.93
C TYR A 43 1.11 -2.27 -1.33
N ILE A 44 -0.02 -2.53 -1.99
CA ILE A 44 -1.04 -3.51 -1.56
C ILE A 44 -0.40 -4.85 -1.12
N PRO A 45 0.39 -5.56 -1.94
CA PRO A 45 0.97 -6.84 -1.53
C PRO A 45 1.95 -6.73 -0.35
N TYR A 46 2.63 -5.58 -0.20
CA TYR A 46 3.60 -5.35 0.87
C TYR A 46 2.94 -5.25 2.24
N VAL A 47 1.74 -4.67 2.27
CA VAL A 47 0.91 -4.54 3.47
C VAL A 47 0.05 -5.81 3.66
N ALA A 48 -0.53 -6.35 2.59
CA ALA A 48 -1.40 -7.52 2.63
C ALA A 48 -0.69 -8.80 3.08
N ARG A 49 0.57 -9.01 2.71
CA ARG A 49 1.31 -10.24 3.05
C ARG A 49 1.56 -10.40 4.57
N PRO A 50 2.16 -9.41 5.28
CA PRO A 50 2.32 -9.49 6.72
C PRO A 50 0.98 -9.51 7.47
N ILE A 51 -0.02 -8.74 7.01
CA ILE A 51 -1.37 -8.79 7.59
C ILE A 51 -1.96 -10.19 7.48
N ARG A 52 -1.89 -10.83 6.30
CA ARG A 52 -2.41 -12.18 6.11
C ARG A 52 -1.70 -13.20 7.02
N GLY A 53 -0.41 -13.02 7.27
CA GLY A 53 0.34 -13.81 8.26
C GLY A 53 -0.19 -13.62 9.68
N GLN A 54 -0.44 -12.37 10.09
CA GLN A 54 -1.03 -12.05 11.39
C GLN A 54 -2.46 -12.60 11.53
N VAL A 55 -3.31 -12.41 10.51
CA VAL A 55 -4.66 -12.99 10.47
C VAL A 55 -4.61 -14.50 10.66
N LEU A 56 -3.68 -15.19 10.01
CA LEU A 56 -3.55 -16.65 10.14
C LEU A 56 -3.13 -17.03 11.57
N ALA A 57 -2.17 -16.33 12.16
CA ALA A 57 -1.75 -16.55 13.54
C ALA A 57 -2.90 -16.31 14.53
N LEU A 58 -3.64 -15.21 14.36
CA LEU A 58 -4.81 -14.88 15.16
C LEU A 58 -5.93 -15.90 14.99
N ARG A 59 -6.15 -16.43 13.77
CA ARG A 59 -7.17 -17.44 13.51
C ARG A 59 -6.91 -18.75 14.28
N HIS A 60 -5.65 -19.10 14.54
CA HIS A 60 -5.28 -20.28 15.33
C HIS A 60 -5.22 -20.02 16.84
N SER A 61 -5.58 -18.82 17.29
CA SER A 61 -5.54 -18.47 18.70
C SER A 61 -6.71 -19.07 19.48
N GLU A 62 -6.48 -19.38 20.76
CA GLU A 62 -7.46 -20.04 21.63
C GLU A 62 -8.77 -19.23 21.76
N PHE A 63 -8.71 -17.91 21.73
CA PHE A 63 -9.91 -17.05 21.78
C PHE A 63 -10.79 -17.18 20.53
N VAL A 64 -10.19 -17.37 19.35
CA VAL A 64 -10.96 -17.60 18.10
C VAL A 64 -11.59 -18.99 18.12
N LEU A 65 -10.85 -20.00 18.56
CA LEU A 65 -11.37 -21.37 18.68
C LEU A 65 -12.52 -21.44 19.69
N ALA A 66 -12.41 -20.75 20.82
CA ALA A 66 -13.49 -20.62 21.80
C ALA A 66 -14.73 -19.91 21.21
N ALA A 67 -14.54 -18.81 20.47
CA ALA A 67 -15.64 -18.09 19.83
C ALA A 67 -16.35 -18.94 18.76
N ILE A 68 -15.62 -19.76 18.01
CA ILE A 68 -16.19 -20.72 17.05
C ILE A 68 -17.01 -21.79 17.77
N ASN A 69 -16.51 -22.35 18.88
CA ASN A 69 -17.24 -23.33 19.69
C ASN A 69 -18.53 -22.75 20.31
N LEU A 70 -18.58 -21.43 20.52
CA LEU A 70 -19.77 -20.70 20.96
C LEU A 70 -20.77 -20.39 19.82
N GLY A 71 -20.47 -20.80 18.58
CA GLY A 71 -21.35 -20.59 17.41
C GLY A 71 -21.34 -19.16 16.86
N VAL A 72 -20.31 -18.37 17.18
CA VAL A 72 -20.21 -16.98 16.69
C VAL A 72 -19.92 -16.97 15.18
N PRO A 73 -20.64 -16.16 14.37
CA PRO A 73 -20.41 -16.10 12.94
C PRO A 73 -19.02 -15.53 12.61
N GLY A 74 -18.33 -16.13 11.65
CA GLY A 74 -16.92 -15.81 11.32
C GLY A 74 -16.66 -14.34 10.97
N TRP A 75 -17.61 -13.64 10.33
CA TRP A 75 -17.48 -12.21 10.03
C TRP A 75 -17.44 -11.34 11.30
N ARG A 76 -18.17 -11.73 12.35
CA ARG A 76 -18.17 -11.04 13.64
C ARG A 76 -16.85 -11.23 14.37
N ILE A 77 -16.29 -12.44 14.33
CA ILE A 77 -14.96 -12.73 14.89
C ILE A 77 -13.90 -11.91 14.15
N LEU A 78 -14.02 -11.82 12.82
CA LEU A 78 -13.07 -11.08 11.99
C LEU A 78 -13.07 -9.58 12.32
N LEU A 79 -14.24 -8.96 12.45
CA LEU A 79 -14.35 -7.51 12.71
C LEU A 79 -14.13 -7.13 14.18
N ARG A 80 -14.52 -7.97 15.14
CA ARG A 80 -14.51 -7.62 16.57
C ARG A 80 -13.29 -8.13 17.31
N ASP A 81 -12.74 -9.27 16.89
CA ASP A 81 -11.61 -9.91 17.57
C ASP A 81 -10.31 -9.76 16.77
N ILE A 82 -10.34 -10.06 15.46
CA ILE A 82 -9.14 -10.06 14.61
C ILE A 82 -8.74 -8.65 14.16
N LEU A 83 -9.69 -7.86 13.65
CA LEU A 83 -9.45 -6.52 13.11
C LEU A 83 -8.76 -5.57 14.12
N PRO A 84 -9.28 -5.34 15.34
CA PRO A 84 -8.65 -4.42 16.29
C PRO A 84 -7.28 -4.89 16.77
N ASN A 85 -7.02 -6.20 16.79
CA ASN A 85 -5.71 -6.72 17.18
C ASN A 85 -4.64 -6.37 16.13
N ILE A 86 -4.96 -6.53 14.85
CA ILE A 86 -4.08 -6.18 13.73
C ILE A 86 -3.93 -4.65 13.60
N THR A 87 -4.94 -3.86 13.99
CA THR A 87 -4.85 -2.39 14.00
C THR A 87 -3.66 -1.89 14.81
N THR A 88 -3.33 -2.54 15.93
CA THR A 88 -2.15 -2.20 16.75
C THR A 88 -0.87 -2.31 15.92
N THR A 89 -0.71 -3.39 15.16
CA THR A 89 0.46 -3.56 14.30
C THR A 89 0.45 -2.60 13.11
N LEU A 90 -0.72 -2.35 12.52
CA LEU A 90 -0.89 -1.38 11.42
C LEU A 90 -0.45 0.03 11.83
N ILE A 91 -0.84 0.49 13.02
CA ILE A 91 -0.49 1.83 13.52
C ILE A 91 1.04 2.01 13.62
N VAL A 92 1.79 0.96 13.96
CA VAL A 92 3.26 1.01 13.98
C VAL A 92 3.85 0.91 12.57
N PHE A 93 3.24 0.11 11.70
CA PHE A 93 3.74 -0.14 10.36
C PHE A 93 3.57 1.06 9.42
N VAL A 94 2.50 1.83 9.58
CA VAL A 94 2.19 3.03 8.78
C VAL A 94 3.33 4.06 8.80
N PRO A 95 3.81 4.57 9.96
CA PRO A 95 4.89 5.55 10.00
C PRO A 95 6.22 4.97 9.48
N LEU A 96 6.49 3.68 9.71
CA LEU A 96 7.68 3.02 9.15
C LEU A 96 7.64 3.01 7.61
N MET A 97 6.49 2.66 7.03
CA MET A 97 6.30 2.70 5.58
C MET A 97 6.37 4.12 5.03
N MET A 98 5.83 5.09 5.76
CA MET A 98 5.90 6.50 5.37
C MET A 98 7.34 7.01 5.33
N ALA A 99 8.15 6.70 6.34
CA ALA A 99 9.57 7.06 6.38
C ALA A 99 10.36 6.43 5.22
N LEU A 100 10.13 5.14 4.94
CA LEU A 100 10.77 4.44 3.82
C LEU A 100 10.37 5.03 2.46
N ASN A 101 9.10 5.40 2.29
CA ASN A 101 8.61 6.06 1.08
C ASN A 101 9.25 7.43 0.90
N MET A 102 9.27 8.27 1.93
CA MET A 102 9.90 9.60 1.88
C MET A 102 11.40 9.51 1.55
N LEU A 103 12.11 8.55 2.13
CA LEU A 103 13.54 8.33 1.83
C LEU A 103 13.75 7.92 0.37
N THR A 104 12.89 7.03 -0.13
CA THR A 104 12.95 6.56 -1.51
C THR A 104 12.63 7.69 -2.49
N GLU A 105 11.59 8.48 -2.22
CA GLU A 105 11.20 9.63 -3.03
C GLU A 105 12.30 10.71 -3.03
N SER A 106 12.91 10.97 -1.87
CA SER A 106 14.06 11.87 -1.76
C SER A 106 15.23 11.39 -2.60
N ALA A 107 15.57 10.10 -2.56
CA ALA A 107 16.63 9.51 -3.38
C ALA A 107 16.36 9.65 -4.88
N LEU A 108 15.09 9.53 -5.31
CA LEU A 108 14.70 9.72 -6.71
C LEU A 108 14.73 11.18 -7.13
N SER A 109 14.34 12.10 -6.24
CA SER A 109 14.47 13.54 -6.46
C SER A 109 15.94 13.95 -6.62
N PHE A 110 16.84 13.38 -5.80
CA PHE A 110 18.29 13.55 -5.95
C PHE A 110 18.82 13.04 -7.30
N LEU A 111 18.23 11.98 -7.86
CA LEU A 111 18.57 11.45 -9.18
C LEU A 111 17.87 12.19 -10.34
N SER A 112 17.18 13.31 -10.09
CA SER A 112 16.38 14.08 -11.06
C SER A 112 15.25 13.28 -11.74
N ILE A 113 14.78 12.22 -11.06
CA ILE A 113 13.72 11.31 -11.51
C ILE A 113 12.42 11.50 -10.67
N GLY A 114 12.49 12.34 -9.63
CA GLY A 114 11.37 12.64 -8.74
C GLY A 114 10.24 13.40 -9.43
N VAL A 115 9.07 13.42 -8.79
CA VAL A 115 7.90 14.18 -9.25
C VAL A 115 8.26 15.66 -9.38
N GLN A 116 8.30 16.17 -10.60
CA GLN A 116 8.48 17.61 -10.81
C GLN A 116 7.20 18.30 -10.33
N PRO A 117 7.28 19.29 -9.43
CA PRO A 117 6.11 20.08 -9.08
C PRO A 117 5.53 20.68 -10.37
N PRO A 118 4.19 20.68 -10.54
CA PRO A 118 3.55 21.23 -11.72
C PRO A 118 4.10 22.64 -11.94
N ALA A 119 4.73 22.86 -13.09
CA ALA A 119 5.22 24.18 -13.46
C ALA A 119 4.06 25.17 -13.34
N ALA A 120 4.27 26.21 -12.54
CA ALA A 120 3.45 27.40 -12.56
C ALA A 120 3.57 28.09 -13.93
#